data_AF-A0AAD6TQ86-F1
#
_entry.id   AF-A0AAD6TQ86-F1
#
_cell.length_a   1.000
_cell.length_b   1.000
_cell.length_c   1.000
_cell.angle_alpha   90.00
_cell.angle_beta   90.00
_cell.angle_gamma   90.00
#
_symmetry.space_group_name_H-M   'P 1'
#
loop_
_entity.id
_entity.type
_entity.pdbx_description
1 polymer ?
#
loop_
_entity_poly.entity_id
_entity_poly.type
_entity_poly.pdbx_seq_one_letter_code
_entity_poly.pdbx_strand_id
1 'polypeptide(L)'
;LPSSPPQVRSRITVVCAQCKRLKLKCDRRTPCASCVKRDIVVRGVYSPAAAEKVDLHSLNNRFIAVEALLAQYQDASPPPAAP
;
A
#
# COMPACT_ATOMS: atom_id res chain seq x y z
N LEU A 1 34.29 12.61 -9.87
CA LEU A 1 32.82 12.62 -9.71
C LEU A 1 32.33 11.18 -9.82
N PRO A 2 31.88 10.51 -8.75
CA PRO A 2 31.41 9.14 -8.86
C PRO A 2 29.97 9.12 -9.42
N SER A 3 29.82 8.61 -10.64
CA SER A 3 28.56 8.29 -11.26
C SER A 3 27.94 7.07 -10.57
N SER A 4 26.78 7.26 -9.93
CA SER A 4 26.04 6.17 -9.30
C SER A 4 25.68 5.08 -10.33
N PRO A 5 25.79 3.78 -9.97
CA PRO A 5 25.53 2.69 -10.90
C PRO A 5 24.05 2.68 -11.35
N PRO A 6 23.77 2.19 -12.57
CA PRO A 6 22.41 2.15 -13.10
C PRO A 6 21.54 1.22 -12.24
N GLN A 7 20.68 1.83 -11.41
CA GLN A 7 19.65 1.10 -10.69
C GLN A 7 18.65 0.55 -11.71
N VAL A 8 18.68 -0.76 -11.94
CA VAL A 8 17.68 -1.48 -12.74
C VAL A 8 16.32 -1.28 -12.09
N ARG A 9 15.60 -0.25 -12.53
CA ARG A 9 14.21 -0.01 -12.16
C ARG A 9 13.37 -1.05 -12.90
N SER A 10 13.35 -2.27 -12.37
CA SER A 10 12.46 -3.33 -12.81
C SER A 10 11.03 -2.78 -12.69
N ARG A 11 10.48 -2.34 -13.82
CA ARG A 11 9.19 -1.65 -13.89
C ARG A 11 8.10 -2.69 -13.70
N ILE A 12 7.92 -3.11 -12.45
CA ILE A 12 6.97 -4.14 -12.09
C ILE A 12 5.57 -3.59 -12.33
N THR A 13 4.85 -4.18 -13.25
CA THR A 13 3.44 -3.89 -13.48
C THR A 13 2.63 -4.58 -12.39
N VAL A 14 2.23 -3.80 -11.38
CA VAL A 14 1.32 -4.29 -10.32
C VAL A 14 -0.07 -4.48 -10.95
N VAL A 15 -0.52 -5.72 -11.03
CA VAL A 15 -1.80 -6.13 -11.61
C VAL A 15 -2.50 -7.03 -10.59
N CYS A 16 -3.79 -6.79 -10.35
CA CYS A 16 -4.58 -7.58 -9.40
C CYS A 16 -4.60 -9.07 -9.79
N ALA A 17 -4.73 -10.01 -8.84
CA ALA A 17 -4.66 -11.44 -9.14
C ALA A 17 -5.73 -11.88 -10.16
N GLN A 18 -6.95 -11.37 -10.05
CA GLN A 18 -8.02 -11.69 -11.01
C GLN A 18 -7.77 -11.10 -12.39
N CYS A 19 -7.27 -9.87 -12.46
CA CYS A 19 -6.92 -9.19 -13.69
C CYS A 19 -5.79 -9.93 -14.42
N LYS A 20 -4.80 -10.43 -13.67
CA LYS A 20 -3.70 -11.25 -14.18
C LYS A 20 -4.22 -12.58 -14.71
N ARG A 21 -5.07 -13.28 -13.94
CA ARG A 21 -5.67 -14.57 -14.33
C ARG A 21 -6.53 -14.45 -15.59
N LEU A 22 -7.33 -13.40 -15.68
CA LEU A 22 -8.24 -13.14 -16.80
C LEU A 22 -7.60 -12.36 -17.94
N LYS A 23 -6.31 -11.99 -17.83
CA LYS A 23 -5.55 -11.19 -18.81
C LYS A 23 -6.26 -9.86 -19.16
N LEU A 24 -6.81 -9.19 -18.15
CA LEU A 24 -7.55 -7.94 -18.28
C LEU A 24 -6.68 -6.72 -17.94
N LYS A 25 -7.08 -5.56 -18.46
CA LYS A 25 -6.54 -4.26 -18.03
C LYS A 25 -6.93 -4.00 -16.57
N CYS A 26 -5.93 -3.84 -15.71
CA CYS A 26 -6.08 -3.46 -14.31
C CYS A 26 -5.79 -1.96 -14.17
N ASP A 27 -6.78 -1.21 -13.69
CA ASP A 27 -6.65 0.20 -13.31
C ASP A 27 -5.91 0.42 -11.97
N ARG A 28 -5.46 -0.67 -11.33
CA ARG A 28 -4.62 -0.70 -10.13
C ARG A 28 -5.23 -0.03 -8.89
N ARG A 29 -6.51 0.30 -8.91
CA ARG A 29 -7.26 0.72 -7.71
C ARG A 29 -7.59 -0.50 -6.85
N THR A 30 -7.93 -0.27 -5.59
CA THR A 30 -8.38 -1.31 -4.66
C THR A 30 -9.76 -0.92 -4.14
N PRO A 31 -10.84 -1.60 -4.56
CA PRO A 31 -10.87 -2.62 -5.62
C PRO A 31 -10.69 -2.04 -7.04
N CYS A 32 -10.19 -2.86 -7.96
CA CYS A 32 -10.01 -2.44 -9.34
C CYS A 32 -11.37 -2.30 -10.05
N ALA A 33 -11.57 -1.31 -10.92
CA ALA A 33 -12.83 -1.11 -11.63
C ALA A 33 -13.25 -2.34 -12.47
N SER A 34 -12.28 -3.06 -13.06
CA SER A 34 -12.53 -4.33 -13.76
C SER A 34 -13.04 -5.46 -12.86
N CYS A 35 -12.69 -5.41 -11.57
CA CYS A 35 -13.05 -6.36 -10.52
C CYS A 35 -14.45 -6.03 -9.95
N VAL A 36 -14.72 -4.72 -9.79
CA VAL A 36 -16.02 -4.19 -9.35
C VAL A 36 -17.11 -4.51 -10.37
N LYS A 37 -16.87 -4.20 -11.66
CA LYS A 37 -17.83 -4.49 -12.74
C LYS A 37 -18.20 -5.96 -12.93
N ARG A 38 -17.44 -6.88 -12.31
CA ARG A 38 -17.63 -8.32 -12.43
C ARG A 38 -17.99 -8.98 -11.09
N ASP A 39 -18.21 -8.19 -10.04
CA ASP A 39 -18.54 -8.67 -8.69
C ASP A 39 -17.54 -9.70 -8.11
N ILE A 40 -16.26 -9.61 -8.52
CA ILE A 40 -15.18 -10.49 -8.04
C ILE A 40 -14.25 -9.79 -7.05
N VAL A 41 -14.71 -8.68 -6.45
CA VAL A 41 -13.95 -7.80 -5.54
C VAL A 41 -13.34 -8.57 -4.38
N VAL A 42 -14.09 -9.51 -3.78
CA VAL A 42 -13.68 -10.32 -2.63
C VAL A 42 -12.49 -11.24 -2.95
N ARG A 43 -12.35 -11.66 -4.23
CA ARG A 43 -11.22 -12.49 -4.71
C ARG A 43 -10.15 -11.67 -5.44
N GLY A 44 -10.30 -10.35 -5.47
CA GLY A 44 -9.39 -9.39 -6.10
C GLY A 44 -8.19 -9.01 -5.23
N VAL A 45 -7.78 -9.88 -4.30
CA VAL A 45 -6.59 -9.65 -3.47
C VAL A 45 -5.36 -9.66 -4.37
N TYR A 46 -4.50 -8.64 -4.26
CA TYR A 46 -3.20 -8.67 -4.90
C TYR A 46 -2.43 -9.90 -4.39
N SER A 47 -1.69 -10.60 -5.26
CA SER A 47 -0.87 -11.72 -4.79
C SER A 47 0.07 -11.27 -3.67
N PRO A 48 0.40 -12.10 -2.67
CA PRO A 48 1.35 -11.73 -1.61
C PRO A 48 2.68 -11.24 -2.18
N ALA A 49 3.16 -11.82 -3.29
CA ALA A 49 4.34 -11.35 -4.02
C ALA A 49 4.23 -9.93 -4.65
N ALA A 50 3.02 -9.35 -4.69
CA ALA A 50 2.77 -7.96 -5.08
C ALA A 50 2.59 -7.04 -3.87
N ALA A 51 2.13 -7.58 -2.72
CA ALA A 51 2.20 -6.91 -1.42
C ALA A 51 3.65 -6.82 -0.89
N GLU A 52 4.48 -7.81 -1.22
CA GLU A 52 5.91 -7.87 -0.89
C GLU A 52 6.74 -6.83 -1.65
N LYS A 53 6.17 -6.21 -2.69
CA LYS A 53 6.81 -5.14 -3.46
C LYS A 53 6.50 -3.74 -2.92
N VAL A 54 5.82 -3.68 -1.78
CA VAL A 54 5.77 -2.44 -1.02
C VAL A 54 7.15 -2.26 -0.38
N ASP A 55 7.83 -1.18 -0.75
CA ASP A 55 9.16 -0.86 -0.26
C ASP A 55 9.15 -0.77 1.28
N LEU A 56 9.88 -1.67 1.94
CA LEU A 56 9.91 -1.79 3.39
C LEU A 56 10.38 -0.49 4.05
N HIS A 57 11.31 0.21 3.41
CA HIS A 57 11.82 1.48 3.90
C HIS A 57 10.75 2.58 3.85
N SER A 58 9.99 2.67 2.75
CA SER A 58 8.84 3.56 2.63
C SER A 58 7.73 3.24 3.65
N LEU A 59 7.46 1.96 3.91
CA LEU A 59 6.52 1.56 4.96
C LEU A 59 6.99 1.96 6.35
N ASN A 60 8.24 1.68 6.69
CA ASN A 60 8.83 2.04 7.97
C ASN A 60 8.75 3.56 8.21
N ASN A 61 9.10 4.36 7.20
CA ASN A 61 9.04 5.82 7.29
C ASN A 61 7.61 6.33 7.50
N ARG A 62 6.62 5.71 6.83
CA ARG A 62 5.20 6.02 7.04
C ARG A 62 4.72 5.61 8.43
N PHE A 63 5.17 4.47 8.93
CA PHE A 63 4.80 3.97 10.25
C PHE A 63 5.29 4.92 11.35
N ILE A 64 6.56 5.33 11.30
CA ILE A 64 7.15 6.31 12.22
C ILE A 64 6.35 7.62 12.22
N ALA A 65 5.98 8.13 11.04
CA ALA A 65 5.20 9.37 10.94
C ALA A 65 3.80 9.25 11.56
N VAL A 66 3.15 8.09 11.42
CA VAL A 66 1.85 7.83 12.04
C VAL A 66 1.97 7.71 13.55
N GLU A 67 2.97 7.00 14.06
CA GLU A 67 3.22 6.88 15.51
C GLU A 67 3.49 8.26 16.14
N ALA A 68 4.33 9.08 15.51
CA ALA A 68 4.61 10.43 15.99
C ALA A 68 3.36 11.33 16.03
N LEU A 69 2.45 11.15 15.07
CA LEU A 69 1.18 11.87 15.04
C LEU A 69 0.23 11.38 16.14
N LEU A 70 0.13 10.07 16.35
CA LEU A 70 -0.71 9.50 17.41
C LEU A 70 -0.25 9.92 18.81
N ALA A 71 1.06 9.97 19.06
CA ALA A 71 1.62 10.42 20.33
C ALA A 71 1.13 11.84 20.69
N GLN A 72 1.07 12.75 19.72
CA GLN A 72 0.58 14.12 19.93
C GLN A 72 -0.88 14.17 20.39
N TYR A 73 -1.72 13.23 19.94
CA TYR A 73 -3.11 13.15 20.37
C TYR A 73 -3.29 12.44 21.72
N GLN A 74 -2.36 11.55 22.09
CA GLN A 74 -2.38 10.87 23.38
C GLN A 74 -2.03 11.83 24.53
N ASP A 75 -1.06 12.74 24.33
CA ASP A 75 -0.74 13.78 25.30
C ASP A 75 -1.79 14.89 25.39
N ALA A 76 -2.66 15.02 24.38
CA ALA A 76 -3.75 16.00 24.35
C ALA A 76 -5.06 15.51 25.02
N SER A 77 -5.08 14.32 25.63
CA SER A 77 -6.23 13.87 26.41
C SER A 77 -6.40 14.78 27.64
N PRO A 78 -7.53 15.51 27.80
CA PRO A 78 -7.74 16.34 28.98
C PRO A 78 -7.72 15.47 30.24
N PRO A 79 -7.16 15.97 31.37
CA PRO A 79 -7.11 15.20 32.61
C PRO A 79 -8.53 14.74 33.00
N PRO A 80 -8.69 13.53 33.56
CA PRO A 80 -10.00 13.07 34.02
C PRO A 80 -10.54 14.09 35.01
N ALA A 81 -11.75 14.58 34.75
CA ALA A 81 -12.46 15.50 35.63
C ALA A 81 -12.45 14.93 37.05
N ALA A 82 -11.75 15.63 37.95
CA ALA A 82 -11.70 15.31 39.36
C ALA A 82 -13.12 15.42 39.98
N PRO A 83 -13.43 14.62 41.02
CA PRO A 83 -14.78 14.39 41.52
C PRO A 83 -15.46 15.63 42.10
#